data_AF-A0A5R2N4T4-F1
#
_entry.id   AF-A0A5R2N4T4-F1
#
_cell.length_a   1.000
_cell.length_b   1.000
_cell.length_c   1.000
_cell.angle_alpha   90.00
_cell.angle_beta   90.00
_cell.angle_gamma   90.00
#
_symmetry.space_group_name_H-M   'P 1'
#
loop_
_entity.id
_entity.type
_entity.pdbx_description
1 polymer ?
#
loop_
_entity_poly.entity_id
_entity_poly.type
_entity_poly.pdbx_seq_one_letter_code
_entity_poly.pdbx_strand_id
1 'polypeptide(L)' 'FLKEIHNLMRILRNQAPWFEMKKRSFSEERRGIYCSEHQTVLDALLRRDPESASQAMLAHLKTVERNLLGR' A
#
# COMPACT_ATOMS: atom_id res chain seq x y z
N PHE A 1 0.55 -13.77 -4.46
CA PHE A 1 1.15 -12.45 -4.21
C PHE A 1 0.19 -11.41 -3.61
N LEU A 2 -0.75 -10.80 -4.37
CA LEU A 2 -1.65 -9.74 -3.87
C LEU A 2 -2.44 -10.14 -2.60
N LYS A 3 -3.05 -11.34 -2.60
CA LYS A 3 -3.75 -11.90 -1.44
C LYS A 3 -2.84 -12.17 -0.24
N GLU A 4 -1.60 -12.58 -0.49
CA GLU A 4 -0.62 -12.87 0.57
C GLU A 4 -0.19 -11.58 1.25
N ILE A 5 0.19 -10.54 0.48
CA ILE A 5 0.49 -9.22 1.05
C ILE A 5 -0.71 -8.66 1.79
N HIS A 6 -1.92 -8.76 1.25
CA HIS A 6 -3.12 -8.29 1.93
C HIS A 6 -3.31 -8.96 3.30
N ASN A 7 -3.15 -10.29 3.38
CA ASN A 7 -3.23 -11.03 4.64
C ASN A 7 -2.10 -10.66 5.60
N LEU A 8 -0.89 -10.49 5.10
CA LEU A 8 0.27 -10.10 5.90
C LEU A 8 0.06 -8.70 6.50
N MET A 9 -0.43 -7.75 5.70
CA MET A 9 -0.81 -6.41 6.14
C MET A 9 -1.94 -6.43 7.17
N ARG A 10 -2.94 -7.31 6.99
CA ARG A 10 -4.05 -7.47 7.94
C ARG A 10 -3.55 -7.95 9.31
N ILE A 11 -2.61 -8.89 9.34
CA ILE A 11 -2.01 -9.39 10.58
C ILE A 11 -1.17 -8.30 11.22
N LEU A 12 -0.28 -7.66 10.45
CA LEU A 12 0.63 -6.63 10.97
C LEU A 12 -0.14 -5.45 11.57
N ARG A 13 -1.19 -4.95 10.92
CA ARG A 13 -1.99 -3.80 11.41
C ARG A 13 -2.56 -3.98 12.82
N ASN A 14 -2.76 -5.22 13.26
CA ASN A 14 -3.32 -5.54 14.57
C ASN A 14 -2.24 -5.73 15.66
N GLN A 15 -0.96 -5.53 15.34
CA GLN A 15 0.16 -5.75 16.25
C GLN A 15 0.72 -4.40 16.72
N ALA A 16 1.06 -4.25 18.01
CA ALA A 16 1.65 -3.00 18.55
C ALA A 16 2.89 -2.48 17.78
N PRO A 17 3.81 -3.34 17.28
CA PRO A 17 4.94 -2.91 16.45
C PRO A 17 4.55 -2.16 15.16
N TRP A 18 3.34 -2.36 14.64
CA TRP A 18 2.86 -1.67 13.44
C TRP A 18 2.83 -0.17 13.60
N PHE A 19 2.42 0.32 14.78
CA PHE A 19 2.35 1.74 15.06
C PHE A 19 3.74 2.38 15.03
N GLU A 20 4.72 1.72 15.63
CA GLU A 20 6.12 2.17 15.64
C GLU A 20 6.77 2.11 14.24
N MET A 21 6.49 1.06 13.46
CA MET A 21 6.93 0.97 12.07
C MET A 21 6.35 2.12 11.23
N LYS A 22 5.05 2.37 11.32
CA LYS A 22 4.40 3.51 10.66
C LYS A 22 5.03 4.82 11.08
N LYS A 23 5.25 5.04 12.38
CA LYS A 23 5.83 6.27 12.91
C LYS A 23 7.23 6.55 12.33
N ARG A 24 8.05 5.51 12.15
CA ARG A 24 9.38 5.60 11.52
C ARG A 24 9.33 5.77 10.01
N SER A 25 8.35 5.17 9.34
CA SER A 25 8.23 5.21 7.88
C SER A 25 7.45 6.42 7.36
N PHE A 26 6.78 7.19 8.24
CA PHE A 26 5.86 8.26 7.86
C PHE A 26 6.59 9.59 7.65
N SER A 27 6.53 10.10 6.42
CA SER A 27 6.87 11.47 6.06
C SER A 27 5.75 12.06 5.21
N GLU A 28 5.67 13.39 5.12
CA GLU A 28 4.66 14.06 4.31
C GLU A 28 4.78 13.73 2.82
N GLU A 29 6.02 13.63 2.32
CA GLU A 29 6.31 13.18 0.96
C GLU A 29 5.77 11.77 0.69
N ARG A 30 6.07 10.81 1.59
CA ARG A 30 5.59 9.43 1.46
C ARG A 30 4.07 9.33 1.58
N ARG A 31 3.45 10.20 2.39
CA ARG A 31 1.98 10.33 2.45
C ARG A 31 1.41 10.81 1.12
N GLY A 32 2.05 11.78 0.46
CA GLY A 32 1.68 12.24 -0.88
C GLY A 32 1.69 11.11 -1.91
N ILE A 33 2.78 10.33 -1.95
CA ILE A 33 2.90 9.16 -2.83
C ILE A 33 1.80 8.13 -2.53
N TYR A 34 1.60 7.80 -1.25
CA TYR A 34 0.56 6.86 -0.82
C TYR A 34 -0.84 7.26 -1.29
N CYS A 35 -1.19 8.55 -1.15
CA CYS A 35 -2.47 9.09 -1.60
C CYS A 35 -2.60 9.06 -3.12
N SER A 36 -1.55 9.44 -3.85
CA SER A 36 -1.55 9.40 -5.32
C SER A 36 -1.73 7.98 -5.85
N GLU A 37 -1.05 6.99 -5.27
CA GLU A 37 -1.19 5.59 -5.67
C GLU A 37 -2.61 5.07 -5.40
N HIS A 38 -3.22 5.46 -4.27
CA HIS A 38 -4.62 5.13 -3.99
C HIS A 38 -5.59 5.76 -4.99
N GLN A 39 -5.32 7.00 -5.41
CA GLN A 39 -6.14 7.66 -6.43
C GLN A 39 -6.09 6.86 -7.74
N THR A 40 -4.90 6.41 -8.17
CA THR A 40 -4.76 5.58 -9.39
C THR A 40 -5.56 4.27 -9.31
N VAL A 41 -5.55 3.61 -8.15
CA VAL A 41 -6.38 2.42 -7.92
C VAL A 41 -7.87 2.75 -8.05
N LEU A 42 -8.31 3.82 -7.38
CA LEU A 42 -9.71 4.25 -7.41
C LEU A 42 -10.15 4.59 -8.84
N ASP A 43 -9.33 5.29 -9.61
CA ASP A 43 -9.63 5.68 -10.99
C ASP A 43 -9.77 4.46 -11.90
N ALA A 44 -8.96 3.42 -11.70
CA ALA A 44 -9.09 2.16 -12.44
C ALA A 44 -10.39 1.41 -12.07
N LEU A 45 -10.76 1.40 -10.79
CA LEU A 45 -12.03 0.81 -10.33
C LEU A 45 -13.24 1.56 -10.88
N LEU A 46 -13.22 2.90 -10.88
CA LEU A 46 -14.29 3.73 -11.43
C LEU A 46 -14.48 3.50 -12.94
N ARG A 47 -13.38 3.30 -13.67
CA ARG A 47 -13.40 2.93 -15.10
C ARG A 47 -13.79 1.47 -15.35
N ARG A 48 -14.05 0.67 -14.30
CA ARG A 48 -14.32 -0.77 -14.38
C ARG A 48 -13.24 -1.54 -15.13
N ASP A 49 -11.98 -1.12 -14.96
CA ASP A 49 -10.82 -1.76 -15.56
C ASP A 49 -10.10 -2.63 -14.51
N PRO A 50 -10.42 -3.94 -14.45
CA PRO A 50 -9.88 -4.83 -13.43
C PRO A 50 -8.37 -5.06 -13.59
N GLU A 51 -7.86 -4.99 -14.81
CA GLU A 51 -6.44 -5.21 -15.08
C GLU A 51 -5.62 -4.02 -14.58
N SER A 52 -6.00 -2.79 -14.94
CA SER A 52 -5.37 -1.58 -14.41
C SER A 52 -5.47 -1.50 -12.89
N ALA A 53 -6.62 -1.88 -12.30
CA ALA A 53 -6.79 -1.85 -10.85
C ALA A 53 -5.85 -2.82 -10.14
N SER A 54 -5.69 -4.03 -10.70
CA SER A 54 -4.75 -5.03 -10.20
C SER A 54 -3.31 -4.56 -10.27
N GLN A 55 -2.90 -3.98 -11.40
CA GLN A 55 -1.54 -3.45 -11.59
C GLN A 55 -1.25 -2.26 -10.66
N ALA A 56 -2.20 -1.33 -10.53
CA ALA A 56 -2.07 -0.17 -9.64
C ALA A 56 -1.95 -0.61 -8.17
N MET A 57 -2.76 -1.59 -7.74
CA MET A 57 -2.66 -2.14 -6.39
C MET A 57 -1.32 -2.85 -6.16
N LEU A 58 -0.83 -3.59 -7.16
CA LEU A 58 0.48 -4.24 -7.07
C LEU A 58 1.61 -3.22 -6.91
N ALA A 59 1.58 -2.13 -7.67
CA ALA A 59 2.56 -1.05 -7.55
C ALA A 59 2.51 -0.39 -6.16
N HIS A 60 1.29 -0.08 -5.69
CA HIS A 60 1.07 0.47 -4.35
C HIS A 60 1.68 -0.42 -3.25
N LEU A 61 1.41 -1.72 -3.31
CA LEU A 61 1.89 -2.68 -2.31
C LEU A 61 3.42 -2.80 -2.31
N LYS A 62 4.09 -2.72 -3.46
CA LYS A 62 5.56 -2.68 -3.53
C LYS A 62 6.13 -1.42 -2.88
N THR A 63 5.49 -0.27 -3.06
CA THR A 63 5.90 0.97 -2.37
C THR A 63 5.72 0.85 -0.86
N VAL A 64 4.61 0.26 -0.41
CA VAL A 64 4.35 0.00 1.02
C VAL A 64 5.39 -0.97 1.60
N GLU A 65 5.70 -2.05 0.90
CA GLU A 65 6.74 -3.02 1.27
C GLU A 65 8.09 -2.33 1.46
N ARG A 66 8.54 -1.56 0.45
CA ARG A 66 9.82 -0.82 0.50
C ARG A 66 9.88 0.16 1.67
N ASN A 67 8.81 0.92 1.89
CA ASN A 67 8.77 1.94 2.92
C ASN A 67 8.70 1.36 4.35
N LEU A 68 8.10 0.18 4.52
CA LEU A 68 7.93 -0.45 5.83
C LEU A 68 9.03 -1.45 6.18
N LEU A 69 9.54 -2.19 5.20
CA LEU A 69 10.52 -3.27 5.40
C LEU A 69 11.93 -2.90 4.94
N GLY A 70 12.11 -1.76 4.25
CA GLY A 70 13.42 -1.30 3.78
C GLY A 70 14.04 -2.18 2.68
N ARG A 71 13.24 -2.96 1.95
CA ARG A 71 13.68 -3.79 0.80
C ARG A 71 13.39 -3.13 -0.54
#